data_AF-A0A8S9X0Q7-F1
#
_entry.id   AF-A0A8S9X0Q7-F1
#
_cell.length_a   1.000
_cell.length_b   1.000
_cell.length_c   1.000
_cell.angle_alpha   90.00
_cell.angle_beta   90.00
_cell.angle_gamma   90.00
#
_symmetry.space_group_name_H-M   'P 1'
#
loop_
_entity.id
_entity.type
_entity.pdbx_description
1 polymer ?
#
loop_
_entity_poly.entity_id
_entity_poly.type
_entity_poly.pdbx_seq_one_letter_code
_entity_poly.pdbx_strand_id
1 'polypeptide(L)'
;MTVKKPFEQTKFVKTTKLFTTSKKTFEEKIASFQGNKKKSCWVMGWGKAVLTADGASTSRYLKAVQMRIITDDECRYFLSQQNPLYVNYSFGARAQMCAVGLKWAESDCQGDSGGPVYCKGHLLGTVSYGFDCGRGDQPAVYTKVSEFLGWYKTFKKPGSTRASVMCLKPWSCRVIVILVLLVKAIQHCITYSRRA
;
A
#
# COMPACT_ATOMS: atom_id res chain seq x y z
N MET A 1 -8.37 -1.80 -11.47
CA MET A 1 -9.84 -1.68 -11.67
C MET A 1 -10.17 -0.20 -11.80
N THR A 2 -10.89 0.21 -12.85
CA THR A 2 -11.44 1.57 -12.99
C THR A 2 -12.96 1.48 -12.99
N VAL A 3 -13.63 2.45 -12.36
CA VAL A 3 -15.10 2.52 -12.39
C VAL A 3 -15.56 2.75 -13.83
N LYS A 4 -16.60 2.04 -14.26
CA LYS A 4 -17.14 2.13 -15.64
C LYS A 4 -17.75 3.50 -15.93
N LYS A 5 -18.32 4.14 -14.90
CA LYS A 5 -18.89 5.49 -14.94
C LYS A 5 -18.47 6.24 -13.66
N PRO A 6 -18.19 7.55 -13.73
CA PRO A 6 -17.95 8.36 -12.55
C PRO A 6 -19.16 8.35 -11.62
N PHE A 7 -18.92 8.36 -10.30
CA PHE A 7 -19.98 8.57 -9.33
C PHE A 7 -20.39 10.05 -9.28
N GLU A 8 -21.69 10.31 -9.22
CA GLU A 8 -22.22 11.64 -8.94
C GLU A 8 -21.77 12.13 -7.57
N GLN A 9 -21.31 13.37 -7.50
CA GLN A 9 -20.88 13.97 -6.25
C GLN A 9 -22.10 14.39 -5.43
N THR A 10 -22.14 13.99 -4.17
CA THR A 10 -23.25 14.29 -3.26
C THR A 10 -22.71 14.73 -1.89
N LYS A 11 -23.61 14.94 -0.92
CA LYS A 11 -23.18 15.16 0.47
C LYS A 11 -22.44 13.95 1.07
N PHE A 12 -22.68 12.74 0.55
CA PHE A 12 -22.07 11.49 1.03
C PHE A 12 -20.96 10.96 0.11
N VAL A 13 -21.00 11.29 -1.19
CA VAL A 13 -20.02 10.85 -2.17
C VAL A 13 -19.14 12.04 -2.53
N LYS A 14 -17.89 12.03 -2.04
CA LYS A 14 -16.91 13.09 -2.29
C LYS A 14 -15.56 12.48 -2.61
N THR A 15 -14.80 13.13 -3.49
CA THR A 15 -13.41 12.75 -3.75
C THR A 15 -12.50 13.12 -2.58
N THR A 16 -11.62 12.19 -2.24
CA THR A 16 -10.50 12.38 -1.34
C THR A 16 -9.50 13.42 -1.86
N LYS A 17 -8.98 14.26 -0.96
CA LYS A 17 -7.95 15.25 -1.27
C LYS A 17 -6.56 14.73 -0.88
N LEU A 18 -5.55 15.11 -1.66
CA LEU A 18 -4.14 14.99 -1.31
C LEU A 18 -3.64 16.37 -0.88
N PHE A 19 -2.72 16.45 0.08
CA PHE A 19 -2.17 17.75 0.51
C PHE A 19 -1.52 18.51 -0.65
N THR A 20 -0.83 17.76 -1.50
CA THR A 20 -0.06 18.26 -2.63
C THR A 20 0.31 17.07 -3.51
N THR A 21 0.77 17.34 -4.73
CA THR A 21 1.35 16.31 -5.59
C THR A 21 2.89 16.36 -5.59
N SER A 22 3.50 17.31 -4.86
CA SER A 22 4.95 17.36 -4.63
C SER A 22 5.35 16.36 -3.55
N LYS A 23 6.16 15.35 -3.88
CA LYS A 23 6.64 14.35 -2.91
C LYS A 23 7.33 15.01 -1.72
N LYS A 24 8.25 15.95 -1.97
CA LYS A 24 8.98 16.69 -0.93
C LYS A 24 8.03 17.33 0.10
N THR A 25 7.10 18.15 -0.40
CA THR A 25 6.14 18.86 0.47
C THR A 25 5.18 17.89 1.16
N PHE A 26 4.86 16.75 0.54
CA PHE A 26 4.03 15.72 1.17
C PHE A 26 4.76 15.05 2.33
N GLU A 27 6.02 14.65 2.15
CA GLU A 27 6.86 14.08 3.21
C GLU A 27 7.05 15.07 4.37
N GLU A 28 7.29 16.35 4.09
CA GLU A 28 7.34 17.40 5.12
C GLU A 28 6.02 17.48 5.92
N LYS A 29 4.87 17.29 5.26
CA LYS A 29 3.58 17.22 5.95
C LYS A 29 3.48 15.96 6.81
N ILE A 30 3.81 14.77 6.29
CA ILE A 30 3.84 13.51 7.08
C ILE A 30 4.73 13.68 8.31
N ALA A 31 5.96 14.18 8.13
CA ALA A 31 6.90 14.42 9.22
C ALA A 31 6.31 15.38 10.27
N SER A 32 5.55 16.39 9.85
CA SER A 32 4.87 17.28 10.80
C SER A 32 3.78 16.62 11.65
N PHE A 33 3.26 15.45 11.26
CA PHE A 33 2.32 14.64 12.04
C PHE A 33 3.03 13.65 12.97
N GLN A 34 4.25 13.23 12.64
CA GLN A 34 5.01 12.27 13.44
C GLN A 34 5.27 12.78 14.86
N GLY A 35 5.08 11.91 15.85
CA GLY A 35 5.35 12.23 17.27
C GLY A 35 4.35 13.20 17.93
N ASN A 36 3.44 13.83 17.16
CA ASN A 36 2.54 14.84 17.69
C ASN A 36 1.20 14.23 18.14
N LYS A 37 1.05 13.97 19.44
CA LYS A 37 -0.18 13.42 20.05
C LYS A 37 -1.43 14.29 19.82
N LYS A 38 -1.28 15.59 19.54
CA LYS A 38 -2.41 16.50 19.25
C LYS A 38 -2.82 16.49 17.77
N LYS A 39 -1.99 15.93 16.88
CA LYS A 39 -2.30 15.80 15.46
C LYS A 39 -2.65 14.35 15.15
N SER A 40 -3.95 14.09 15.13
CA SER A 40 -4.49 12.77 14.90
C SER A 40 -4.87 12.54 13.44
N CYS A 41 -4.72 11.30 13.05
CA CYS A 41 -5.21 10.71 11.82
C CYS A 41 -6.37 9.76 12.14
N TRP A 42 -7.13 9.42 11.12
CA TRP A 42 -8.28 8.54 11.21
C TRP A 42 -8.12 7.41 10.21
N VAL A 43 -8.30 6.19 10.68
CA VAL A 43 -8.47 5.01 9.84
C VAL A 43 -9.90 4.57 9.98
N MET A 44 -10.54 4.23 8.86
CA MET A 44 -11.96 3.91 8.84
C MET A 44 -12.20 2.66 8.01
N GLY A 45 -13.13 1.81 8.46
CA GLY A 45 -13.50 0.61 7.73
C GLY A 45 -14.54 -0.25 8.43
N TRP A 46 -14.82 -1.39 7.81
CA TRP A 46 -15.83 -2.37 8.24
C TRP A 46 -15.19 -3.71 8.63
N GLY A 47 -13.87 -3.73 8.79
CA GLY A 47 -13.11 -4.88 9.24
C GLY A 47 -13.55 -5.39 10.60
N LYS A 48 -12.87 -6.44 11.05
CA LYS A 48 -13.16 -7.07 12.33
C LYS A 48 -13.00 -6.08 13.47
N ALA A 49 -14.05 -5.91 14.28
CA ALA A 49 -14.11 -4.86 15.30
C ALA A 49 -14.50 -5.36 16.70
N VAL A 50 -15.00 -6.60 16.82
CA VAL A 50 -15.48 -7.17 18.07
C VAL A 50 -14.87 -8.55 18.25
N LEU A 51 -14.15 -8.77 19.35
CA LEU A 51 -13.79 -10.10 19.83
C LEU A 51 -15.02 -10.65 20.57
N THR A 52 -15.83 -11.47 19.89
CA THR A 52 -16.92 -12.21 20.54
C THR A 52 -16.42 -13.58 21.03
N ALA A 53 -17.21 -14.24 21.89
CA ALA A 53 -16.91 -15.61 22.32
C ALA A 53 -16.75 -16.60 21.15
N ASP A 54 -17.40 -16.31 20.01
CA ASP A 54 -17.34 -17.10 18.77
C ASP A 54 -16.24 -16.63 17.80
N GLY A 55 -15.37 -15.71 18.24
CA GLY A 55 -14.29 -15.12 17.45
C GLY A 55 -14.56 -13.68 16.99
N ALA A 56 -13.72 -13.20 16.08
CA ALA A 56 -13.74 -11.82 15.61
C ALA A 56 -14.64 -11.62 14.39
N SER A 57 -15.70 -10.80 14.50
CA SER A 57 -16.64 -10.51 13.40
C SER A 57 -16.45 -9.12 12.79
N THR A 58 -16.74 -9.00 11.49
CA THR A 58 -16.80 -7.69 10.79
C THR A 58 -17.95 -6.84 11.31
N SER A 59 -17.84 -5.53 11.11
CA SER A 59 -18.85 -4.58 11.60
C SER A 59 -19.88 -4.26 10.51
N ARG A 60 -21.18 -4.26 10.88
CA ARG A 60 -22.27 -3.77 10.02
C ARG A 60 -22.24 -2.24 9.82
N TYR A 61 -21.64 -1.52 10.77
CA TYR A 61 -21.51 -0.07 10.73
C TYR A 61 -20.06 0.33 10.50
N LEU A 62 -19.83 1.41 9.76
CA LEU A 62 -18.50 1.98 9.58
C LEU A 62 -17.91 2.31 10.96
N LYS A 63 -16.69 1.83 11.22
CA LYS A 63 -15.92 2.17 12.40
C LYS A 63 -14.78 3.11 12.01
N ALA A 64 -14.32 3.87 13.00
CA ALA A 64 -13.20 4.78 12.84
C ALA A 64 -12.33 4.73 14.09
N VAL A 65 -11.02 4.65 13.89
CA VAL A 65 -10.02 4.68 14.95
C VAL A 65 -9.15 5.92 14.78
N GLN A 66 -8.88 6.58 15.89
CA GLN A 66 -8.00 7.74 15.92
C GLN A 66 -6.57 7.31 16.22
N MET A 67 -5.64 7.74 15.37
CA MET A 67 -4.27 7.24 15.36
C MET A 67 -3.25 8.37 15.32
N ARG A 68 -2.06 8.08 15.83
CA ARG A 68 -0.89 8.95 15.72
C ARG A 68 0.13 8.30 14.79
N ILE A 69 0.59 9.06 13.80
CA ILE A 69 1.73 8.65 12.97
C ILE A 69 3.00 8.64 13.84
N ILE A 70 3.77 7.57 13.76
CA ILE A 70 5.02 7.39 14.52
C ILE A 70 6.23 7.43 13.60
N THR A 71 7.42 7.61 14.18
CA THR A 71 8.67 7.58 13.42
C THR A 71 9.04 6.16 13.01
N ASP A 72 9.93 6.03 12.02
CA ASP A 72 10.50 4.73 11.65
C ASP A 72 11.19 4.06 12.86
N ASP A 73 11.86 4.84 13.72
CA ASP A 73 12.54 4.34 14.92
C ASP A 73 11.56 3.82 15.97
N GLU A 74 10.48 4.57 16.26
CA GLU A 74 9.38 4.11 17.12
C GLU A 74 8.80 2.80 16.55
N CYS A 75 8.57 2.74 15.23
CA CYS A 75 7.99 1.56 14.60
C CYS A 75 8.91 0.33 14.67
N ARG A 76 10.21 0.50 14.40
CA ARG A 76 11.20 -0.57 14.56
C ARG A 76 11.22 -1.06 16.00
N TYR A 77 11.26 -0.16 16.97
CA TYR A 77 11.29 -0.49 18.39
C TYR A 77 10.09 -1.35 18.78
N PHE A 78 8.86 -0.97 18.42
CA PHE A 78 7.68 -1.75 18.79
C PHE A 78 7.60 -3.10 18.07
N LEU A 79 7.84 -3.11 16.75
CA LEU A 79 7.69 -4.32 15.94
C LEU A 79 8.85 -5.32 16.14
N SER A 80 10.04 -4.86 16.55
CA SER A 80 11.15 -5.76 16.88
C SER A 80 10.87 -6.64 18.10
N GLN A 81 9.99 -6.19 19.01
CA GLN A 81 9.58 -6.98 20.18
C GLN A 81 8.70 -8.17 19.78
N GLN A 82 8.03 -8.11 18.64
CA GLN A 82 7.23 -9.21 18.09
C GLN A 82 8.04 -10.06 17.12
N ASN A 83 8.87 -9.43 16.30
CA ASN A 83 9.66 -10.12 15.28
C ASN A 83 11.03 -9.43 15.10
N PRO A 84 12.14 -10.14 15.37
CA PRO A 84 13.49 -9.56 15.30
C PRO A 84 13.90 -9.08 13.91
N LEU A 85 13.18 -9.46 12.84
CA LEU A 85 13.42 -8.93 11.49
C LEU A 85 13.23 -7.41 11.39
N TYR A 86 12.51 -6.78 12.33
CA TYR A 86 12.29 -5.33 12.31
C TYR A 86 13.41 -4.49 12.93
N VAL A 87 14.39 -5.10 13.60
CA VAL A 87 15.46 -4.37 14.32
C VAL A 87 16.15 -3.34 13.42
N ASN A 88 16.45 -3.71 12.18
CA ASN A 88 17.13 -2.85 11.19
C ASN A 88 16.25 -2.52 9.98
N TYR A 89 14.92 -2.57 10.15
CA TYR A 89 13.99 -2.42 9.05
C TYR A 89 13.68 -0.95 8.75
N SER A 90 13.98 -0.49 7.54
CA SER A 90 13.62 0.87 7.10
C SER A 90 12.25 0.85 6.41
N PHE A 91 11.24 1.42 7.06
CA PHE A 91 9.87 1.49 6.56
C PHE A 91 9.74 2.56 5.48
N GLY A 92 10.25 3.77 5.73
CA GLY A 92 10.21 4.87 4.79
C GLY A 92 10.85 4.52 3.44
N ALA A 93 12.00 3.82 3.46
CA ALA A 93 12.67 3.37 2.23
C ALA A 93 11.88 2.31 1.44
N ARG A 94 10.91 1.65 2.09
CA ARG A 94 10.05 0.61 1.49
C ARG A 94 8.63 1.10 1.21
N ALA A 95 8.45 2.43 1.10
CA ALA A 95 7.16 3.06 0.90
C ALA A 95 6.13 2.73 1.98
N GLN A 96 6.59 2.58 3.22
CA GLN A 96 5.77 2.29 4.38
C GLN A 96 5.84 3.43 5.39
N MET A 97 4.79 3.52 6.20
CA MET A 97 4.77 4.34 7.41
C MET A 97 3.97 3.60 8.48
N CYS A 98 4.19 3.97 9.73
CA CYS A 98 3.51 3.34 10.84
C CYS A 98 2.65 4.34 11.60
N ALA A 99 1.59 3.81 12.21
CA ALA A 99 0.80 4.57 13.16
C ALA A 99 0.30 3.64 14.27
N VAL A 100 0.02 4.23 15.42
CA VAL A 100 -0.49 3.55 16.61
C VAL A 100 -1.79 4.22 17.06
N GLY A 101 -2.71 3.43 17.61
CA GLY A 101 -3.93 3.95 18.22
C GLY A 101 -3.64 5.00 19.29
N LEU A 102 -4.51 6.00 19.41
CA LEU A 102 -4.39 6.96 20.51
C LEU A 102 -4.78 6.37 21.86
N LYS A 103 -5.65 5.37 21.86
CA LYS A 103 -6.00 4.61 23.04
C LYS A 103 -5.46 3.19 22.91
N TRP A 104 -5.23 2.60 24.07
CA TRP A 104 -4.82 1.21 24.19
C TRP A 104 -5.74 0.31 23.38
N ALA A 105 -5.15 -0.64 22.64
CA ALA A 105 -5.87 -1.64 21.87
C ALA A 105 -6.77 -1.12 20.73
N GLU A 106 -6.62 0.14 20.31
CA GLU A 106 -7.30 0.65 19.11
C GLU A 106 -6.41 0.48 17.86
N SER A 107 -6.92 -0.21 16.84
CA SER A 107 -6.25 -0.38 15.53
C SER A 107 -7.29 -0.73 14.46
N ASP A 108 -6.94 -0.53 13.18
CA ASP A 108 -7.58 -1.26 12.08
C ASP A 108 -7.27 -2.76 12.14
N CYS A 109 -8.04 -3.55 11.39
CA CYS A 109 -8.01 -5.00 11.46
C CYS A 109 -8.28 -5.69 10.12
N GLN A 110 -8.35 -7.02 10.11
CA GLN A 110 -8.62 -7.76 8.87
C GLN A 110 -9.98 -7.33 8.28
N GLY A 111 -9.96 -7.07 6.97
CA GLY A 111 -11.08 -6.49 6.24
C GLY A 111 -10.96 -4.98 6.01
N ASP A 112 -10.06 -4.28 6.70
CA ASP A 112 -9.80 -2.86 6.48
C ASP A 112 -8.70 -2.59 5.43
N SER A 113 -8.01 -3.63 4.93
CA SER A 113 -6.91 -3.52 3.96
C SER A 113 -7.29 -2.69 2.72
N GLY A 114 -6.42 -1.76 2.33
CA GLY A 114 -6.68 -0.78 1.27
C GLY A 114 -7.56 0.40 1.69
N GLY A 115 -8.11 0.36 2.90
CA GLY A 115 -8.84 1.47 3.52
C GLY A 115 -7.96 2.71 3.72
N PRO A 116 -8.55 3.90 3.81
CA PRO A 116 -7.80 5.15 3.83
C PRO A 116 -7.30 5.54 5.22
N VAL A 117 -6.09 6.11 5.28
CA VAL A 117 -5.56 6.83 6.43
C VAL A 117 -5.68 8.35 6.18
N TYR A 118 -6.56 9.02 6.91
CA TYR A 118 -6.84 10.44 6.76
C TYR A 118 -6.24 11.28 7.87
N CYS A 119 -5.53 12.35 7.53
CA CYS A 119 -5.11 13.36 8.51
C CYS A 119 -5.55 14.73 8.03
N LYS A 120 -6.32 15.45 8.86
CA LYS A 120 -6.89 16.76 8.52
C LYS A 120 -7.56 16.79 7.13
N GLY A 121 -8.37 15.77 6.82
CA GLY A 121 -9.13 15.69 5.56
C GLY A 121 -8.33 15.31 4.30
N HIS A 122 -7.06 14.93 4.45
CA HIS A 122 -6.22 14.50 3.34
C HIS A 122 -5.79 13.06 3.53
N LEU A 123 -5.64 12.31 2.43
CA LEU A 123 -5.15 10.93 2.43
C LEU A 123 -3.63 10.92 2.52
N LEU A 124 -3.08 10.20 3.50
CA LEU A 124 -1.62 10.03 3.70
C LEU A 124 -1.18 8.60 3.42
N GLY A 125 -2.08 7.64 3.58
CA GLY A 125 -1.77 6.22 3.46
C GLY A 125 -2.95 5.34 3.19
N THR A 126 -2.65 4.07 2.99
CA THR A 126 -3.64 3.00 2.92
C THR A 126 -3.29 1.88 3.88
N VAL A 127 -4.31 1.29 4.52
CA VAL A 127 -4.18 0.14 5.40
C VAL A 127 -3.46 -1.00 4.67
N SER A 128 -2.43 -1.57 5.31
CA SER A 128 -1.66 -2.67 4.74
C SER A 128 -1.68 -3.89 5.66
N TYR A 129 -0.93 -3.87 6.77
CA TYR A 129 -0.81 -5.01 7.66
C TYR A 129 -0.48 -4.61 9.10
N GLY A 130 -0.68 -5.56 10.01
CA GLY A 130 -0.28 -5.53 11.41
C GLY A 130 -0.19 -6.96 11.95
N PHE A 131 0.43 -7.16 13.11
CA PHE A 131 0.61 -8.50 13.68
C PHE A 131 -0.68 -9.06 14.28
N ASP A 132 -1.30 -8.30 15.17
CA ASP A 132 -2.55 -8.61 15.82
C ASP A 132 -3.36 -7.32 15.92
N CYS A 133 -4.67 -7.39 15.70
CA CYS A 133 -5.51 -6.20 15.80
C CYS A 133 -5.61 -5.73 17.24
N GLY A 134 -5.27 -4.47 17.49
CA GLY A 134 -5.51 -3.84 18.80
C GLY A 134 -4.73 -4.49 19.94
N ARG A 135 -3.54 -5.03 19.68
CA ARG A 135 -2.71 -5.61 20.75
C ARG A 135 -1.88 -4.54 21.45
N GLY A 136 -2.42 -3.98 22.53
CA GLY A 136 -1.73 -2.94 23.32
C GLY A 136 -1.35 -1.73 22.47
N ASP A 137 -0.09 -1.30 22.57
CA ASP A 137 0.47 -0.18 21.80
C ASP A 137 1.24 -0.63 20.54
N GLN A 138 0.93 -1.81 20.00
CA GLN A 138 1.55 -2.28 18.77
C GLN A 138 1.10 -1.44 17.56
N PRO A 139 2.04 -0.93 16.74
CA PRO A 139 1.69 -0.15 15.57
C PRO A 139 1.23 -1.04 14.42
N ALA A 140 0.38 -0.45 13.57
CA ALA A 140 0.06 -1.00 12.26
C ALA A 140 0.91 -0.31 11.18
N VAL A 141 1.14 -1.02 10.08
CA VAL A 141 1.94 -0.56 8.94
C VAL A 141 1.01 -0.23 7.78
N TYR A 142 1.25 0.93 7.18
CA TYR A 142 0.47 1.50 6.09
C TYR A 142 1.37 1.72 4.88
N THR A 143 0.79 1.60 3.70
CA THR A 143 1.45 2.08 2.48
C THR A 143 1.47 3.59 2.48
N LYS A 144 2.64 4.19 2.24
CA LYS A 144 2.84 5.64 2.22
C LYS A 144 2.48 6.22 0.86
N VAL A 145 1.41 7.00 0.78
CA VAL A 145 0.86 7.52 -0.51
C VAL A 145 1.81 8.45 -1.24
N SER A 146 2.67 9.17 -0.52
CA SER A 146 3.67 10.10 -1.08
C SER A 146 4.58 9.45 -2.12
N GLU A 147 4.91 8.17 -1.95
CA GLU A 147 5.75 7.39 -2.86
C GLU A 147 5.09 7.12 -4.21
N PHE A 148 3.75 7.16 -4.26
CA PHE A 148 2.96 6.86 -5.45
C PHE A 148 2.48 8.13 -6.19
N LEU A 149 2.85 9.33 -5.72
CA LEU A 149 2.42 10.59 -6.33
C LEU A 149 2.93 10.77 -7.77
N GLY A 150 4.12 10.24 -8.08
CA GLY A 150 4.67 10.24 -9.44
C GLY A 150 3.80 9.44 -10.41
N TRP A 151 3.49 8.20 -10.03
CA TRP A 151 2.55 7.34 -10.75
C TRP A 151 1.17 7.98 -10.89
N TYR A 152 0.61 8.53 -9.81
CA TYR A 152 -0.69 9.21 -9.80
C TYR A 152 -0.77 10.37 -10.83
N LYS A 153 0.29 11.16 -10.97
CA LYS A 153 0.35 12.27 -11.94
C LYS A 153 0.19 11.79 -13.39
N THR A 154 0.60 10.57 -13.71
CA THR A 154 0.47 10.02 -15.08
C THR A 154 -0.99 9.82 -15.49
N PHE A 155 -1.89 9.62 -14.54
CA PHE A 155 -3.34 9.48 -14.77
C PHE A 155 -4.09 10.82 -14.76
N LYS A 156 -3.51 11.86 -14.16
CA LYS A 156 -4.14 13.18 -14.08
C LYS A 156 -3.98 14.05 -15.33
N LYS A 157 -3.10 13.68 -16.25
CA LYS A 157 -2.90 14.45 -17.49
C LYS A 157 -4.10 14.24 -18.43
N PRO A 158 -4.80 15.31 -18.87
CA PRO A 158 -5.82 15.19 -19.91
C PRO A 158 -5.16 14.66 -21.19
N GLY A 159 -5.72 13.61 -21.78
CA GLY A 159 -5.13 12.94 -22.95
C GLY A 159 -4.17 11.79 -22.63
N SER A 160 -4.08 11.33 -21.37
CA SER A 160 -3.47 10.04 -21.04
C SER A 160 -4.37 8.92 -21.60
N THR A 161 -4.28 8.68 -22.92
CA THR A 161 -4.47 7.35 -23.48
C THR A 161 -3.71 6.41 -22.57
N ARG A 162 -4.40 5.32 -22.15
CA ARG A 162 -3.82 4.18 -21.44
C ARG A 162 -2.32 4.12 -21.71
N ALA A 163 -1.51 3.99 -20.67
CA ALA A 163 -0.20 3.39 -20.86
C ALA A 163 -0.47 2.06 -21.56
N SER A 164 -0.46 2.07 -22.89
CA SER A 164 -0.24 0.90 -23.69
C SER A 164 1.02 0.36 -23.06
N VAL A 165 0.93 -0.86 -22.53
CA VAL A 165 2.08 -1.73 -22.52
C VAL A 165 2.74 -1.48 -23.86
N MET A 166 3.88 -0.78 -23.84
CA MET A 166 4.62 -0.49 -25.03
C MET A 166 5.09 -1.86 -25.46
N CYS A 167 4.31 -2.54 -26.30
CA CYS A 167 4.83 -3.56 -27.18
C CYS A 167 5.98 -2.86 -27.87
N LEU A 168 7.20 -3.16 -27.39
CA LEU A 168 8.41 -2.78 -28.06
C LEU A 168 8.20 -3.13 -29.53
N LYS A 169 8.25 -2.10 -30.37
CA LYS A 169 7.99 -2.21 -31.80
C LYS A 169 8.82 -3.37 -32.39
N PRO A 170 8.37 -4.04 -33.46
CA PRO A 170 8.85 -5.37 -33.87
C PRO A 170 10.23 -5.39 -34.56
N TRP A 171 11.11 -4.41 -34.30
CA TRP A 171 12.36 -4.25 -35.04
C TRP A 171 13.61 -4.76 -34.31
N SER A 172 13.43 -5.69 -33.37
CA SER A 172 14.51 -6.52 -32.84
C SER A 172 14.18 -8.02 -32.87
N CYS A 173 13.33 -8.43 -33.82
CA CYS A 173 13.10 -9.84 -34.15
C CYS A 173 14.21 -10.43 -35.04
N ARG A 174 15.48 -10.06 -34.82
CA ARG A 174 16.65 -10.66 -35.48
C ARG A 174 17.54 -11.48 -34.55
N VAL A 175 17.39 -11.35 -33.22
CA VAL A 175 18.18 -12.15 -32.26
C VAL A 175 17.44 -13.43 -31.85
N ILE A 176 16.11 -13.45 -31.88
CA ILE A 176 15.31 -14.62 -31.48
C ILE A 176 15.36 -15.74 -32.53
N VAL A 177 15.53 -15.42 -33.82
CA VAL A 177 15.60 -16.44 -34.88
C VAL A 177 16.86 -17.31 -34.75
N ILE A 178 17.99 -16.75 -34.30
CA ILE A 178 19.23 -17.52 -34.11
C ILE A 178 19.10 -18.47 -32.91
N LEU A 179 18.47 -18.04 -31.81
CA LEU A 179 18.25 -18.89 -30.64
C LEU A 179 17.26 -20.03 -30.91
N VAL A 180 16.21 -19.80 -31.71
CA VAL A 180 15.27 -20.88 -32.08
C VAL A 180 15.91 -21.90 -33.04
N LEU A 181 16.80 -21.47 -33.93
CA LEU A 181 17.54 -22.39 -34.81
C LEU A 181 18.57 -23.22 -34.02
N LEU A 182 19.25 -22.62 -33.03
CA LEU A 182 20.19 -23.33 -32.16
C LEU A 182 19.48 -24.36 -31.27
N VAL A 183 18.31 -24.03 -30.70
CA VAL A 183 17.54 -24.98 -29.88
C VAL A 183 16.99 -26.13 -30.73
N LYS A 184 16.54 -25.87 -31.97
CA LYS A 184 16.13 -26.95 -32.90
C LYS A 184 17.29 -27.84 -33.34
N ALA A 185 18.48 -27.27 -33.54
CA ALA A 185 19.69 -28.06 -33.85
C ALA A 185 20.09 -28.95 -32.67
N ILE A 186 20.00 -28.45 -31.43
CA ILE A 186 20.28 -29.23 -30.22
C ILE A 186 19.24 -30.34 -30.02
N GLN A 187 17.95 -30.06 -30.24
CA GLN A 187 16.90 -31.08 -30.13
C GLN A 187 17.07 -32.19 -31.17
N HIS A 188 17.42 -31.85 -32.42
CA HIS A 188 17.69 -32.85 -33.45
C HIS A 188 18.91 -33.71 -33.14
N CYS A 189 19.97 -33.13 -32.57
CA CYS A 189 21.15 -33.86 -32.14
C CYS A 189 20.85 -34.87 -31.01
N ILE A 190 19.97 -34.49 -30.06
CA ILE A 190 19.54 -35.38 -28.96
C ILE A 190 18.67 -36.55 -29.46
N THR A 191 17.80 -36.32 -30.45
CA THR A 191 17.00 -37.41 -31.05
C THR A 191 17.80 -38.38 -31.93
N TYR A 192 18.87 -37.92 -32.59
CA TYR A 192 19.72 -38.80 -33.42
C TYR A 192 20.58 -39.74 -32.56
N SER A 193 21.06 -39.29 -31.40
CA SER A 193 21.85 -40.09 -30.45
C SER A 193 21.08 -41.22 -29.76
N ARG A 194 19.74 -41.31 -29.89
CA ARG A 194 18.91 -42.37 -29.29
C ARG A 194 18.38 -43.39 -30.30
N ARG A 195 18.88 -43.38 -31.55
CA ARG A 195 18.53 -44.36 -32.59
C ARG A 195 19.76 -45.03 -33.24
N ALA A 196 20.89 -45.06 -32.54
CA ALA A 196 22.01 -45.95 -32.82
C ALA A 196 22.16 -46.94 -31.66
#